data_AF-V3ZST9-F1
#
_entry.id   AF-V3ZST9-F1
#
_cell.length_a   1.000
_cell.length_b   1.000
_cell.length_c   1.000
_cell.angle_alpha   90.00
_cell.angle_beta   90.00
_cell.angle_gamma   90.00
#
_symmetry.space_group_name_H-M   'P 1'
#
loop_
_entity.id
_entity.type
_entity.pdbx_description
1 polymer ?
#
loop_
_entity_poly.entity_id
_entity_poly.type
_entity_poly.pdbx_seq_one_letter_code
_entity_poly.pdbx_strand_id
1 'polypeptide(L)'
;MPEKLVSGSFVSTHFYFATSRNFELHSQNFGFHNLDLYMYKIVKAMILRTTILLCCCYLVFAEWQTVLPWQVKTTLLELSDQFDIYSVRGLPKQIYRHDLPDDYAAYWYIEINNYEYVILSSSSKTGDYKLVIQGTAPSMLDQVDKMASLKESKCSKYYMMTPTPGVDIACNSDHDQMIFYEDRVHKHTKTCLYIFFQNSVQYSQADYKTLKKLWENQRQDVSREGIWEESIFNKHQQASYYHVIEYSHKVVVGDNHHVGIKSMNGGAVHSKESQTKLCSLLKICHPDDKILVDSSNFGRTKYGQAFLEIFVPQTYKDVQYFEVAVQDQGEQYGRRLMLNTKQRHKRQTTNWTYYSINDENLFPDYNQHLHDCKRMCCAVGCVPVAWAMILGYYDRRSHTKSKTYGTGHSSCKAPSYTTSRVQNLTEYLNDQLKTFCLNEQGATMQGNMKRFETYFKSHQTSGSPSVTIHTKGFFWPSYKI
;
A
#
# COMPACT_ATOMS: atom_id res chain seq x y z
N MET A 1 -28.10 57.83 5.56
CA MET A 1 -27.29 59.05 5.28
C MET A 1 -25.84 58.78 5.70
N PRO A 2 -24.85 59.35 4.98
CA PRO A 2 -23.70 58.61 4.41
C PRO A 2 -22.33 59.07 5.02
N GLU A 3 -21.10 58.80 4.55
CA GLU A 3 -20.43 58.63 3.22
C GLU A 3 -19.14 57.75 3.35
N LYS A 4 -18.34 57.32 2.33
CA LYS A 4 -18.35 57.42 0.85
C LYS A 4 -17.56 56.27 0.15
N LEU A 5 -17.80 56.14 -1.15
CA LEU A 5 -16.99 55.62 -2.28
C LEU A 5 -15.44 55.71 -2.22
N VAL A 6 -14.75 54.69 -2.79
CA VAL A 6 -13.69 54.69 -3.85
C VAL A 6 -13.43 53.20 -4.23
N SER A 7 -14.07 52.61 -5.26
CA SER A 7 -13.58 52.39 -6.64
C SER A 7 -12.17 51.78 -6.82
N GLY A 8 -12.11 50.53 -7.31
CA GLY A 8 -10.91 49.85 -7.81
C GLY A 8 -11.28 48.89 -8.95
N SER A 9 -10.52 48.91 -10.06
CA SER A 9 -11.02 48.55 -11.39
C SER A 9 -10.92 47.07 -11.77
N PHE A 10 -11.96 46.55 -12.42
CA PHE A 10 -11.89 45.32 -13.23
C PHE A 10 -11.17 45.59 -14.56
N VAL A 11 -10.27 44.70 -14.98
CA VAL A 11 -9.75 44.64 -16.35
C VAL A 11 -10.40 43.45 -17.06
N SER A 12 -11.29 43.76 -18.01
CA SER A 12 -11.91 42.78 -18.92
C SER A 12 -11.35 42.99 -20.31
N THR A 13 -10.64 41.99 -20.84
CA THR A 13 -10.05 42.04 -22.18
C THR A 13 -11.00 41.43 -23.20
N HIS A 14 -11.93 42.22 -23.72
CA HIS A 14 -12.74 41.85 -24.88
C HIS A 14 -11.98 42.15 -26.18
N PHE A 15 -11.79 41.13 -27.02
CA PHE A 15 -11.33 41.31 -28.39
C PHE A 15 -12.46 41.86 -29.25
N TYR A 16 -12.29 43.06 -29.81
CA TYR A 16 -13.12 43.56 -30.90
C TYR A 16 -12.39 43.44 -32.23
N PHE A 17 -13.02 42.77 -33.19
CA PHE A 17 -12.65 42.89 -34.60
C PHE A 17 -13.00 44.31 -35.09
N ALA A 18 -12.03 45.00 -35.68
CA ALA A 18 -12.25 46.25 -36.40
C ALA A 18 -11.73 46.12 -37.83
N THR A 19 -12.61 46.39 -38.78
CA THR A 19 -12.37 46.31 -40.23
C THR A 19 -11.37 47.36 -40.72
N SER A 20 -10.56 46.99 -41.71
CA SER A 20 -9.63 47.88 -42.38
C SER A 20 -10.32 49.02 -43.15
N ARG A 21 -9.69 50.21 -43.12
CA ARG A 21 -9.82 51.22 -44.18
C ARG A 21 -8.43 51.59 -44.68
N ASN A 22 -8.34 51.81 -45.98
CA ASN A 22 -7.09 52.05 -46.68
C ASN A 22 -6.45 53.36 -46.24
N PHE A 23 -5.13 53.32 -46.02
CA PHE A 23 -4.28 54.50 -46.03
C PHE A 23 -3.17 54.24 -47.05
N GLU A 24 -3.25 54.90 -48.21
CA GLU A 24 -2.16 54.92 -49.17
C GLU A 24 -1.05 55.83 -48.62
N LEU A 25 0.13 55.24 -48.39
CA LEU A 25 1.35 55.99 -48.14
C LEU A 25 2.39 55.51 -49.15
N HIS A 26 2.78 56.42 -50.05
CA HIS A 26 3.93 56.24 -50.91
C HIS A 26 5.19 56.01 -50.06
N SER A 27 5.76 54.82 -50.12
CA SER A 27 7.13 54.56 -49.71
C SER A 27 7.98 54.18 -50.92
N GLN A 28 9.24 54.63 -50.92
CA GLN A 28 10.15 54.47 -52.04
C GLN A 28 10.78 53.08 -52.02
N ASN A 29 10.89 52.45 -53.21
CA ASN A 29 11.51 51.13 -53.36
C ASN A 29 13.01 51.16 -52.99
N PHE A 30 13.33 50.65 -51.80
CA PHE A 30 14.66 50.12 -51.48
C PHE A 30 14.56 48.61 -51.24
N GLY A 31 15.47 47.84 -51.85
CA GLY A 31 15.32 46.40 -52.02
C GLY A 31 15.52 45.56 -50.75
N PHE A 32 14.46 45.40 -49.95
CA PHE A 32 14.46 44.54 -48.75
C PHE A 32 13.90 43.12 -48.94
N HIS A 33 13.32 42.79 -50.11
CA HIS A 33 12.63 41.51 -50.34
C HIS A 33 13.44 40.22 -50.07
N ASN A 34 14.78 40.26 -50.08
CA ASN A 34 15.61 39.11 -49.74
C ASN A 34 15.84 38.94 -48.22
N LEU A 35 15.74 40.00 -47.42
CA LEU A 35 15.96 39.93 -45.97
C LEU A 35 14.75 39.33 -45.23
N ASP A 36 13.53 39.70 -45.61
CA ASP A 36 12.31 39.15 -45.01
C ASP A 36 12.17 37.63 -45.27
N LEU A 37 12.50 37.19 -46.48
CA LEU A 37 12.51 35.78 -46.87
C LEU A 37 13.56 34.96 -46.10
N TYR A 38 14.69 35.57 -45.74
CA TYR A 38 15.73 34.94 -44.94
C TYR A 38 15.35 34.87 -43.45
N MET A 39 14.85 35.97 -42.89
CA MET A 39 14.34 36.02 -41.51
C MET A 39 13.17 35.07 -41.27
N TYR A 40 12.21 34.98 -42.19
CA TYR A 40 11.10 34.03 -42.10
C TYR A 40 11.57 32.58 -42.04
N LYS A 41 12.59 32.21 -42.83
CA LYS A 41 13.18 30.86 -42.79
C LYS A 41 13.87 30.56 -41.46
N ILE A 42 14.62 31.52 -40.90
CA ILE A 42 15.28 31.36 -39.59
C ILE A 42 14.24 31.21 -38.46
N VAL A 43 13.24 32.08 -38.40
CA VAL A 43 12.18 32.03 -37.38
C VAL A 43 11.40 30.70 -37.47
N LYS A 44 11.03 30.27 -38.68
CA LYS A 44 10.33 28.99 -38.88
C LYS A 44 11.19 27.78 -38.50
N ALA A 45 12.50 27.81 -38.77
CA ALA A 45 13.43 26.77 -38.36
C ALA A 45 13.67 26.75 -36.84
N MET A 46 13.73 27.92 -36.18
CA MET A 46 13.82 28.01 -34.72
C MET A 46 12.57 27.46 -34.06
N ILE A 47 11.37 27.89 -34.48
CA ILE A 47 10.09 27.39 -33.95
C ILE A 47 10.01 25.87 -34.13
N LEU A 48 10.30 25.34 -35.31
CA LEU A 48 10.27 23.90 -35.54
C LEU A 48 11.24 23.14 -34.62
N ARG A 49 12.45 23.66 -34.40
CA ARG A 49 13.43 23.05 -33.48
C ARG A 49 13.01 23.10 -32.01
N THR A 50 12.45 24.21 -31.53
CA THR A 50 11.93 24.28 -30.15
C THR A 50 10.68 23.42 -29.97
N THR A 51 9.79 23.32 -30.96
CA THR A 51 8.63 22.41 -30.90
C THR A 51 9.07 20.95 -30.88
N ILE A 52 10.07 20.56 -31.68
CA ILE A 52 10.65 19.20 -31.64
C ILE A 52 11.32 18.92 -30.28
N LEU A 53 12.13 19.85 -29.76
CA LEU A 53 12.77 19.70 -28.45
C LEU A 53 11.75 19.54 -27.31
N LEU A 54 10.71 20.38 -27.29
CA LEU A 54 9.61 20.27 -26.32
C LEU A 54 8.88 18.93 -26.45
N CYS A 55 8.60 18.47 -27.68
CA CYS A 55 7.96 17.18 -27.93
C CYS A 55 8.83 16.00 -27.45
N CYS A 56 10.13 16.00 -27.75
CA CYS A 56 11.08 15.01 -27.27
C CYS A 56 11.19 15.00 -25.73
N CYS A 57 11.20 16.17 -25.08
CA CYS A 57 11.17 16.25 -23.62
C CYS A 57 9.88 15.65 -23.04
N TYR A 58 8.71 15.89 -23.64
CA TYR A 58 7.44 15.31 -23.17
C TYR A 58 7.36 13.78 -23.36
N LEU A 59 7.92 13.24 -24.44
CA LEU A 59 7.86 11.79 -24.72
C LEU A 59 8.64 10.96 -23.69
N VAL A 60 9.80 11.43 -23.21
CA VAL A 60 10.64 10.70 -22.25
C VAL A 60 9.99 10.55 -20.87
N PHE A 61 9.09 11.46 -20.46
CA PHE A 61 8.45 11.38 -19.14
C PHE A 61 7.26 10.40 -19.05
N ALA A 62 6.74 9.91 -20.18
CA ALA A 62 5.54 9.08 -20.23
C ALA A 62 5.82 7.56 -20.25
N GLU A 63 7.07 7.13 -20.48
CA GLU A 63 7.40 5.73 -20.78
C GLU A 63 7.05 4.76 -19.64
N TRP A 64 7.30 5.14 -18.38
CA TRP A 64 7.02 4.27 -17.24
C TRP A 64 5.52 3.96 -17.06
N GLN A 65 4.62 4.88 -17.46
CA GLN A 65 3.17 4.72 -17.33
C GLN A 65 2.60 3.67 -18.29
N THR A 66 3.21 3.50 -19.46
CA THR A 66 2.81 2.47 -20.44
C THR A 66 3.42 1.11 -20.13
N VAL A 67 4.61 1.10 -19.49
CA VAL A 67 5.41 -0.09 -19.18
C VAL A 67 4.99 -0.79 -17.87
N LEU A 68 4.64 -0.05 -16.81
CA LEU A 68 4.31 -0.66 -15.52
C LEU A 68 2.93 -1.35 -15.48
N PRO A 69 2.83 -2.59 -14.97
CA PRO A 69 1.55 -3.25 -14.71
C PRO A 69 0.67 -2.50 -13.71
N TRP A 70 -0.64 -2.70 -13.80
CA TRP A 70 -1.64 -2.03 -12.95
C TRP A 70 -1.38 -2.20 -11.43
N GLN A 71 -1.00 -3.39 -11.00
CA GLN A 71 -0.71 -3.71 -9.61
C GLN A 71 0.53 -2.96 -9.09
N VAL A 72 1.52 -2.75 -9.96
CA VAL A 72 2.74 -1.99 -9.65
C VAL A 72 2.43 -0.50 -9.57
N LYS A 73 1.68 0.05 -10.53
CA LYS A 73 1.12 1.42 -10.47
C LYS A 73 0.32 1.64 -9.18
N THR A 74 -0.48 0.65 -8.76
CA THR A 74 -1.29 0.71 -7.53
C THR A 74 -0.41 0.75 -6.29
N THR A 75 0.60 -0.11 -6.23
CA THR A 75 1.57 -0.13 -5.13
C THR A 75 2.37 1.18 -5.06
N LEU A 76 2.81 1.71 -6.20
CA LEU A 76 3.55 2.98 -6.28
C LEU A 76 2.72 4.18 -5.80
N LEU A 77 1.40 4.17 -6.05
CA LEU A 77 0.47 5.17 -5.51
C LEU A 77 0.21 4.99 -4.01
N GLU A 78 0.06 3.76 -3.52
CA GLU A 78 -0.06 3.47 -2.09
C GLU A 78 1.18 3.96 -1.30
N LEU A 79 2.37 3.88 -1.91
CA LEU A 79 3.63 4.28 -1.30
C LEU A 79 4.01 5.75 -1.51
N SER A 80 3.35 6.48 -2.43
CA SER A 80 3.84 7.82 -2.82
C SER A 80 3.79 8.85 -1.72
N ASP A 81 2.75 8.81 -0.88
CA ASP A 81 2.60 9.72 0.25
C ASP A 81 3.52 9.32 1.41
N GLN A 82 3.82 8.03 1.56
CA GLN A 82 4.68 7.49 2.62
C GLN A 82 6.17 7.84 2.40
N PHE A 83 6.62 7.88 1.15
CA PHE A 83 8.02 8.14 0.78
C PHE A 83 8.24 9.48 0.06
N ASP A 84 7.24 10.37 0.08
CA ASP A 84 7.21 11.65 -0.64
C ASP A 84 7.72 11.56 -2.09
N ILE A 85 7.21 10.58 -2.85
CA ILE A 85 7.65 10.33 -4.23
C ILE A 85 7.22 11.52 -5.10
N TYR A 86 8.19 12.33 -5.53
CA TYR A 86 7.97 13.50 -6.37
C TYR A 86 8.34 13.30 -7.85
N SER A 87 9.20 12.33 -8.15
CA SER A 87 9.54 11.94 -9.52
C SER A 87 9.71 10.42 -9.65
N VAL A 88 9.34 9.90 -10.83
CA VAL A 88 9.77 8.59 -11.35
C VAL A 88 10.70 8.90 -12.52
N ARG A 89 11.83 8.20 -12.61
CA ARG A 89 12.88 8.46 -13.61
C ARG A 89 13.33 7.19 -14.30
N GLY A 90 13.95 7.39 -15.46
CA GLY A 90 14.46 6.31 -16.30
C GLY A 90 13.35 5.39 -16.80
N LEU A 91 13.78 4.31 -17.45
CA LEU A 91 12.90 3.21 -17.81
C LEU A 91 12.90 2.19 -16.66
N PRO A 92 11.73 1.80 -16.11
CA PRO A 92 11.65 0.75 -15.12
C PRO A 92 12.29 -0.56 -15.62
N LYS A 93 13.25 -1.10 -14.87
CA LYS A 93 13.95 -2.35 -15.24
C LYS A 93 13.17 -3.56 -14.72
N GLN A 94 12.94 -4.54 -15.60
CA GLN A 94 12.30 -5.81 -15.25
C GLN A 94 13.29 -6.76 -14.55
N ILE A 95 12.82 -7.43 -13.50
CA ILE A 95 13.56 -8.47 -12.78
C ILE A 95 12.72 -9.76 -12.76
N TYR A 96 13.33 -10.87 -13.13
CA TYR A 96 12.68 -12.16 -13.37
C TYR A 96 12.98 -13.17 -12.25
N ARG A 97 12.37 -14.36 -12.32
CA ARG A 97 12.63 -15.49 -11.40
C ARG A 97 12.62 -16.81 -12.16
N HIS A 98 13.55 -17.70 -11.82
CA HIS A 98 13.66 -19.02 -12.44
C HIS A 98 12.57 -20.02 -12.01
N ASP A 99 11.78 -19.75 -10.96
CA ASP A 99 10.61 -20.57 -10.58
C ASP A 99 9.27 -20.07 -11.17
N LEU A 100 9.32 -19.04 -12.02
CA LEU A 100 8.19 -18.45 -12.74
C LEU A 100 8.44 -18.51 -14.25
N PRO A 101 7.43 -18.27 -15.11
CA PRO A 101 7.61 -18.25 -16.57
C PRO A 101 8.68 -17.24 -17.01
N ASP A 102 9.48 -17.59 -18.03
CA ASP A 102 10.63 -16.77 -18.46
C ASP A 102 10.24 -15.37 -18.99
N ASP A 103 9.03 -15.20 -19.49
CA ASP A 103 8.45 -13.94 -19.96
C ASP A 103 7.78 -13.13 -18.84
N TYR A 104 7.60 -13.72 -17.65
CA TYR A 104 6.95 -13.07 -16.51
C TYR A 104 7.90 -12.17 -15.73
N ALA A 105 7.79 -10.85 -15.93
CA ALA A 105 8.49 -9.84 -15.14
C ALA A 105 8.02 -9.86 -13.68
N ALA A 106 8.74 -10.59 -12.83
CA ALA A 106 8.39 -10.86 -11.44
C ALA A 106 8.44 -9.60 -10.56
N TYR A 107 9.43 -8.73 -10.77
CA TYR A 107 9.58 -7.47 -10.04
C TYR A 107 9.99 -6.34 -10.98
N TRP A 108 9.80 -5.12 -10.50
CA TRP A 108 10.09 -3.89 -11.22
C TRP A 108 10.99 -3.00 -10.36
N TYR A 109 12.19 -2.73 -10.85
CA TYR A 109 13.08 -1.71 -10.33
C TYR A 109 12.68 -0.35 -10.91
N ILE A 110 12.41 0.61 -10.03
CA ILE A 110 11.92 1.93 -10.38
C ILE A 110 12.81 2.96 -9.68
N GLU A 111 13.47 3.82 -10.45
CA GLU A 111 14.19 4.98 -9.90
C GLU A 111 13.18 6.05 -9.51
N ILE A 112 13.30 6.55 -8.29
CA ILE A 112 12.45 7.60 -7.74
C ILE A 112 13.28 8.78 -7.25
N ASN A 113 12.64 9.94 -7.14
CA ASN A 113 13.23 11.17 -6.58
C ASN A 113 14.56 11.54 -7.27
N ASN A 114 15.67 11.72 -6.53
CA ASN A 114 16.98 12.10 -7.11
C ASN A 114 18.08 11.03 -7.00
N TYR A 115 18.07 10.21 -5.94
CA TYR A 115 19.08 9.17 -5.72
C TYR A 115 18.48 7.91 -5.07
N GLU A 116 17.17 7.71 -5.21
CA GLU A 116 16.41 6.66 -4.53
C GLU A 116 15.84 5.67 -5.53
N TYR A 117 15.55 4.45 -5.08
CA TYR A 117 14.88 3.44 -5.87
C TYR A 117 13.98 2.56 -5.01
N VAL A 118 13.01 1.95 -5.65
CA VAL A 118 12.21 0.86 -5.08
C VAL A 118 12.23 -0.35 -6.02
N ILE A 119 12.14 -1.54 -5.43
CA ILE A 119 11.82 -2.77 -6.14
C ILE A 119 10.44 -3.24 -5.66
N LEU A 120 9.49 -3.24 -6.59
CA LEU A 120 8.10 -3.61 -6.34
C LEU A 120 7.78 -4.96 -6.98
N SER A 121 7.03 -5.80 -6.26
CA SER A 121 6.52 -7.05 -6.80
C SER A 121 5.40 -6.81 -7.81
N SER A 122 5.40 -7.59 -8.88
CA SER A 122 4.40 -7.52 -9.96
C SER A 122 3.00 -7.95 -9.56
N SER A 123 2.86 -9.02 -8.76
CA SER A 123 1.57 -9.54 -8.30
C SER A 123 1.75 -10.59 -7.19
N SER A 124 0.64 -11.13 -6.68
CA SER A 124 0.60 -12.28 -5.77
C SER A 124 1.29 -13.54 -6.31
N LYS A 125 1.52 -13.66 -7.62
CA LYS A 125 2.24 -14.81 -8.22
C LYS A 125 3.69 -14.94 -7.75
N THR A 126 4.34 -13.85 -7.36
CA THR A 126 5.67 -13.92 -6.74
C THR A 126 5.59 -14.56 -5.36
N GLY A 127 4.49 -14.30 -4.64
CA GLY A 127 4.35 -14.66 -3.23
C GLY A 127 5.31 -13.91 -2.33
N ASP A 128 5.72 -12.71 -2.73
CA ASP A 128 6.62 -11.82 -1.99
C ASP A 128 5.86 -10.58 -1.47
N TYR A 129 6.50 -9.69 -0.72
CA TYR A 129 5.87 -8.43 -0.34
C TYR A 129 5.64 -7.50 -1.54
N LYS A 130 4.64 -6.61 -1.45
CA LYS A 130 4.39 -5.56 -2.47
C LYS A 130 5.62 -4.67 -2.70
N LEU A 131 6.19 -4.17 -1.61
CA LEU A 131 7.48 -3.49 -1.56
C LEU A 131 8.53 -4.50 -1.10
N VAL A 132 9.56 -4.73 -1.92
CA VAL A 132 10.61 -5.74 -1.66
C VAL A 132 11.87 -5.06 -1.13
N ILE A 133 12.32 -4.02 -1.84
CA ILE A 133 13.47 -3.19 -1.45
C ILE A 133 13.10 -1.71 -1.63
N GLN A 134 13.57 -0.89 -0.71
CA GLN A 134 13.75 0.55 -0.89
C GLN A 134 15.23 0.87 -0.58
N GLY A 135 15.85 1.74 -1.35
CA GLY A 135 17.25 2.09 -1.12
C GLY A 135 17.71 3.34 -1.87
N THR A 136 18.99 3.69 -1.70
CA THR A 136 19.66 4.77 -2.43
C THR A 136 20.73 4.23 -3.37
N ALA A 137 21.04 5.00 -4.41
CA ALA A 137 22.08 4.65 -5.37
C ALA A 137 23.49 4.62 -4.72
N PRO A 138 24.40 3.71 -5.15
CA PRO A 138 24.23 2.72 -6.21
C PRO A 138 23.34 1.55 -5.78
N SER A 139 22.38 1.21 -6.64
CA SER A 139 21.47 0.08 -6.41
C SER A 139 22.19 -1.26 -6.54
N MET A 140 21.51 -2.34 -6.17
CA MET A 140 21.99 -3.70 -6.46
C MET A 140 22.17 -3.92 -7.97
N LEU A 141 21.28 -3.38 -8.81
CA LEU A 141 21.38 -3.52 -10.27
C LEU A 141 22.60 -2.78 -10.82
N ASP A 142 22.89 -1.55 -10.35
CA ASP A 142 24.09 -0.81 -10.74
C ASP A 142 25.38 -1.56 -10.37
N GLN A 143 25.34 -2.31 -9.27
CA GLN A 143 26.47 -3.12 -8.83
C GLN A 143 26.62 -4.41 -9.65
N VAL A 144 25.53 -5.06 -10.08
CA VAL A 144 25.59 -6.17 -11.05
C VAL A 144 26.07 -5.65 -12.43
N ASP A 145 25.53 -4.54 -12.92
CA ASP A 145 25.93 -3.89 -14.18
C ASP A 145 27.43 -3.54 -14.19
N LYS A 146 27.95 -3.05 -13.06
CA LYS A 146 29.38 -2.82 -12.84
C LYS A 146 30.21 -4.10 -12.86
N MET A 147 29.74 -5.19 -12.23
CA MET A 147 30.42 -6.49 -12.28
C MET A 147 30.42 -7.10 -13.67
N ALA A 148 29.35 -6.90 -14.46
CA ALA A 148 29.30 -7.29 -15.86
C ALA A 148 30.31 -6.50 -16.70
N SER A 149 30.36 -5.18 -16.52
CA SER A 149 31.31 -4.29 -17.20
C SER A 149 32.76 -4.67 -16.91
N LEU A 150 33.08 -5.09 -15.66
CA LEU A 150 34.40 -5.60 -15.28
C LEU A 150 34.76 -6.96 -15.91
N LYS A 151 33.77 -7.69 -16.42
CA LYS A 151 33.94 -8.93 -17.19
C LYS A 151 33.81 -8.69 -18.71
N GLU A 152 33.90 -7.44 -19.18
CA GLU A 152 33.76 -7.04 -20.59
C GLU A 152 32.41 -7.46 -21.22
N SER A 153 31.36 -7.52 -20.40
CA SER A 153 30.04 -8.05 -20.76
C SER A 153 28.93 -7.09 -20.30
N LYS A 154 27.72 -7.21 -20.85
CA LYS A 154 26.55 -6.41 -20.46
C LYS A 154 25.45 -7.30 -19.90
N CYS A 155 24.72 -6.81 -18.90
CA CYS A 155 23.52 -7.49 -18.42
C CYS A 155 22.41 -7.42 -19.48
N SER A 156 21.91 -8.58 -19.88
CA SER A 156 20.78 -8.72 -20.80
C SER A 156 19.44 -8.86 -20.05
N LYS A 157 19.45 -9.53 -18.88
CA LYS A 157 18.23 -9.82 -18.09
C LYS A 157 18.56 -10.00 -16.61
N TYR A 158 17.84 -9.33 -15.71
CA TYR A 158 18.05 -9.41 -14.26
C TYR A 158 17.18 -10.49 -13.62
N TYR A 159 17.69 -11.14 -12.56
CA TYR A 159 16.99 -12.18 -11.82
C TYR A 159 17.05 -11.93 -10.31
N MET A 160 15.89 -12.05 -9.66
CA MET A 160 15.76 -12.09 -8.21
C MET A 160 16.02 -13.51 -7.74
N MET A 161 17.08 -13.73 -6.97
CA MET A 161 17.51 -15.08 -6.60
C MET A 161 16.85 -15.58 -5.32
N THR A 162 16.71 -14.70 -4.33
CA THR A 162 16.20 -15.01 -2.98
C THR A 162 15.11 -14.01 -2.54
N PRO A 163 14.18 -14.43 -1.66
CA PRO A 163 13.17 -13.55 -1.07
C PRO A 163 13.75 -12.58 -0.03
N THR A 164 12.93 -11.59 0.37
CA THR A 164 13.20 -10.76 1.56
C THR A 164 13.40 -11.60 2.83
N PRO A 165 14.19 -11.15 3.81
CA PRO A 165 15.02 -9.94 3.81
C PRO A 165 16.42 -10.15 3.18
N GLY A 166 16.82 -11.39 2.92
CA GLY A 166 18.16 -11.74 2.41
C GLY A 166 18.22 -11.73 0.88
N VAL A 167 17.86 -10.60 0.26
CA VAL A 167 17.70 -10.48 -1.19
C VAL A 167 19.05 -10.47 -1.91
N ASP A 168 19.19 -11.39 -2.88
CA ASP A 168 20.31 -11.49 -3.83
C ASP A 168 19.78 -11.26 -5.25
N ILE A 169 20.55 -10.53 -6.06
CA ILE A 169 20.24 -10.25 -7.47
C ILE A 169 21.42 -10.66 -8.35
N ALA A 170 21.09 -11.28 -9.49
CA ALA A 170 22.02 -11.61 -10.56
C ALA A 170 21.54 -11.04 -11.90
N CYS A 171 22.38 -11.07 -12.93
CA CYS A 171 21.96 -10.89 -14.31
C CYS A 171 22.52 -12.01 -15.19
N ASN A 172 21.77 -12.41 -16.22
CA ASN A 172 22.37 -13.08 -17.35
C ASN A 172 23.09 -12.04 -18.20
N SER A 173 24.27 -12.38 -18.72
CA SER A 173 25.05 -11.50 -19.56
C SER A 173 24.75 -11.69 -21.05
N ASP A 174 25.33 -10.86 -21.91
CA ASP A 174 25.32 -11.00 -23.37
C ASP A 174 26.20 -12.17 -23.90
N HIS A 175 26.91 -12.86 -23.00
CA HIS A 175 27.69 -14.07 -23.27
C HIS A 175 27.11 -15.32 -22.57
N ASP A 176 25.83 -15.29 -22.18
CA ASP A 176 25.12 -16.34 -21.44
C ASP A 176 25.81 -16.77 -20.13
N GLN A 177 26.48 -15.83 -19.46
CA GLN A 177 27.07 -16.03 -18.13
C GLN A 177 26.21 -15.37 -17.06
N MET A 178 25.90 -16.10 -15.99
CA MET A 178 25.28 -15.51 -14.80
C MET A 178 26.30 -14.73 -13.98
N ILE A 179 25.97 -13.47 -13.70
CA ILE A 179 26.80 -12.50 -12.99
C ILE A 179 26.07 -12.08 -11.72
N PHE A 180 26.72 -12.27 -10.58
CA PHE A 180 26.16 -12.06 -9.25
C PHE A 180 26.68 -10.78 -8.63
N TYR A 181 25.84 -10.14 -7.82
CA TYR A 181 26.30 -9.17 -6.83
C TYR A 181 26.46 -9.86 -5.46
N GLU A 182 27.67 -9.80 -4.89
CA GLU A 182 27.97 -10.25 -3.53
C GLU A 182 28.10 -9.01 -2.62
N ASP A 183 27.09 -8.71 -1.80
CA ASP A 183 27.24 -7.69 -0.74
C ASP A 183 28.21 -8.20 0.33
N ARG A 184 29.39 -7.58 0.39
CA ARG A 184 30.46 -7.96 1.32
C ARG A 184 30.15 -7.55 2.77
N VAL A 185 29.15 -6.70 3.02
CA VAL A 185 28.87 -6.13 4.36
C VAL A 185 28.32 -7.18 5.33
N HIS A 186 27.64 -8.22 4.84
CA HIS A 186 26.96 -9.21 5.68
C HIS A 186 27.87 -10.32 6.28
N LYS A 187 29.19 -10.29 6.06
CA LYS A 187 30.15 -11.38 6.39
C LYS A 187 30.30 -11.77 7.88
N HIS A 188 29.56 -11.16 8.81
CA HIS A 188 29.71 -11.40 10.25
C HIS A 188 28.55 -12.13 10.95
N THR A 189 27.40 -12.37 10.30
CA THR A 189 26.29 -13.15 10.88
C THR A 189 26.23 -14.57 10.32
N LYS A 190 26.93 -15.50 10.99
CA LYS A 190 27.15 -16.91 10.60
C LYS A 190 25.90 -17.83 10.46
N THR A 191 24.68 -17.30 10.47
CA THR A 191 23.44 -18.10 10.66
C THR A 191 22.36 -17.91 9.60
N CYS A 192 22.56 -17.04 8.61
CA CYS A 192 21.76 -17.10 7.37
C CYS A 192 22.50 -17.90 6.30
N LEU A 193 21.72 -18.53 5.42
CA LEU A 193 22.14 -19.56 4.48
C LEU A 193 23.08 -18.98 3.39
N TYR A 194 24.37 -18.91 3.68
CA TYR A 194 25.42 -18.55 2.72
C TYR A 194 25.55 -19.62 1.63
N ILE A 195 24.75 -19.50 0.57
CA ILE A 195 25.02 -20.18 -0.69
C ILE A 195 26.20 -19.43 -1.33
N PHE A 196 27.39 -20.04 -1.29
CA PHE A 196 28.60 -19.46 -1.86
C PHE A 196 28.53 -19.46 -3.40
N PHE A 197 27.94 -18.42 -3.99
CA PHE A 197 27.98 -18.17 -5.42
C PHE A 197 29.39 -17.74 -5.87
N GLN A 198 30.28 -18.72 -6.07
CA GLN A 198 31.58 -18.46 -6.70
C GLN A 198 31.39 -18.04 -8.16
N ASN A 199 32.33 -17.23 -8.66
CA ASN A 199 32.22 -16.30 -9.81
C ASN A 199 31.88 -16.85 -11.21
N SER A 200 31.46 -18.11 -11.35
CA SER A 200 31.11 -18.77 -12.62
C SER A 200 30.17 -19.99 -12.48
N VAL A 201 29.50 -20.16 -11.33
CA VAL A 201 28.78 -21.41 -11.02
C VAL A 201 27.44 -21.51 -11.75
N GLN A 202 27.31 -22.53 -12.61
CA GLN A 202 25.99 -23.07 -12.99
C GLN A 202 25.31 -23.60 -11.71
N TYR A 203 24.11 -23.12 -11.40
CA TYR A 203 23.33 -23.58 -10.27
C TYR A 203 23.22 -25.11 -10.28
N SER A 204 23.60 -25.75 -9.18
CA SER A 204 23.36 -27.19 -9.04
C SER A 204 21.86 -27.45 -8.87
N GLN A 205 21.42 -28.67 -9.17
CA GLN A 205 20.05 -29.10 -8.91
C GLN A 205 19.67 -28.99 -7.41
N ALA A 206 20.66 -29.04 -6.50
CA ALA A 206 20.47 -28.84 -5.06
C ALA A 206 20.22 -27.36 -4.70
N ASP A 207 20.88 -26.43 -5.40
CA ASP A 207 20.67 -24.98 -5.21
C ASP A 207 19.26 -24.59 -5.64
N TYR A 208 18.82 -25.03 -6.83
CA TYR A 208 17.44 -24.81 -7.29
C TYR A 208 16.39 -25.38 -6.32
N LYS A 209 16.61 -26.57 -5.76
CA LYS A 209 15.71 -27.16 -4.75
C LYS A 209 15.66 -26.33 -3.46
N THR A 210 16.79 -25.73 -3.09
CA THR A 210 16.92 -24.88 -1.90
C THR A 210 16.23 -23.53 -2.10
N LEU A 211 16.48 -22.85 -3.23
CA LEU A 211 15.81 -21.61 -3.62
C LEU A 211 14.29 -21.80 -3.72
N LYS A 212 13.83 -22.88 -4.36
CA LYS A 212 12.40 -23.21 -4.44
C LYS A 212 11.74 -23.28 -3.05
N LYS A 213 12.41 -23.92 -2.08
CA LYS A 213 11.91 -24.01 -0.70
C LYS A 213 11.86 -22.64 0.00
N LEU A 214 12.82 -21.75 -0.24
CA LEU A 214 12.78 -20.37 0.28
C LEU A 214 11.56 -19.62 -0.27
N TRP A 215 11.31 -19.72 -1.58
CA TRP A 215 10.13 -19.11 -2.22
C TRP A 215 8.80 -19.75 -1.80
N GLU A 216 8.78 -21.03 -1.44
CA GLU A 216 7.61 -21.69 -0.84
C GLU A 216 7.32 -21.19 0.58
N ASN A 217 8.35 -21.00 1.41
CA ASN A 217 8.21 -20.43 2.75
C ASN A 217 7.72 -18.97 2.68
N GLN A 218 8.36 -18.12 1.85
CA GLN A 218 7.95 -16.72 1.66
C GLN A 218 6.48 -16.63 1.22
N ARG A 219 6.05 -17.50 0.28
CA ARG A 219 4.64 -17.62 -0.13
C ARG A 219 3.70 -17.89 1.04
N GLN A 220 4.09 -18.74 2.01
CA GLN A 220 3.28 -19.04 3.19
C GLN A 220 3.20 -17.85 4.15
N ASP A 221 4.30 -17.15 4.38
CA ASP A 221 4.34 -15.97 5.26
C ASP A 221 3.50 -14.82 4.70
N VAL A 222 3.71 -14.47 3.42
CA VAL A 222 2.97 -13.43 2.69
C VAL A 222 1.47 -13.75 2.57
N SER A 223 1.11 -15.02 2.40
CA SER A 223 -0.29 -15.48 2.38
C SER A 223 -0.94 -15.41 3.77
N ARG A 224 -0.23 -15.80 4.83
CA ARG A 224 -0.69 -15.69 6.22
C ARG A 224 -0.93 -14.23 6.64
N GLU A 225 -0.12 -13.31 6.13
CA GLU A 225 -0.21 -11.88 6.43
C GLU A 225 -1.18 -11.11 5.53
N GLY A 226 -1.77 -11.75 4.51
CA GLY A 226 -2.79 -11.14 3.66
C GLY A 226 -2.29 -9.98 2.80
N ILE A 227 -0.98 -9.91 2.53
CA ILE A 227 -0.30 -8.79 1.85
C ILE A 227 -0.88 -8.50 0.46
N TRP A 228 -1.26 -9.57 -0.25
CA TRP A 228 -2.00 -9.47 -1.50
C TRP A 228 -3.48 -9.61 -1.24
N GLU A 229 -4.18 -8.47 -1.21
CA GLU A 229 -5.61 -8.45 -1.50
C GLU A 229 -5.83 -9.07 -2.89
N GLU A 230 -6.54 -10.20 -2.99
CA GLU A 230 -7.02 -10.76 -4.25
C GLU A 230 -8.10 -9.82 -4.86
N SER A 231 -7.65 -8.68 -5.37
CA SER A 231 -8.47 -7.62 -5.97
C SER A 231 -8.72 -7.81 -7.47
N ILE A 232 -8.05 -8.79 -8.09
CA ILE A 232 -8.40 -9.27 -9.44
C ILE A 232 -9.74 -10.01 -9.34
N PHE A 233 -10.63 -9.82 -10.32
CA PHE A 233 -11.97 -10.41 -10.38
C PHE A 233 -11.98 -11.94 -10.56
N ASN A 234 -11.49 -12.66 -9.56
CA ASN A 234 -11.30 -14.09 -9.58
C ASN A 234 -12.66 -14.78 -9.38
N LYS A 235 -13.27 -15.27 -10.47
CA LYS A 235 -14.65 -15.82 -10.50
C LYS A 235 -14.90 -17.00 -9.55
N HIS A 236 -13.85 -17.56 -8.95
CA HIS A 236 -13.91 -18.78 -8.14
C HIS A 236 -13.83 -18.56 -6.62
N GLN A 237 -13.63 -17.33 -6.12
CA GLN A 237 -13.65 -17.03 -4.69
C GLN A 237 -14.88 -16.18 -4.31
N GLN A 238 -15.88 -16.81 -3.69
CA GLN A 238 -17.12 -16.15 -3.26
C GLN A 238 -16.98 -15.31 -1.97
N ALA A 239 -15.81 -15.38 -1.30
CA ALA A 239 -15.48 -14.49 -0.19
C ALA A 239 -15.03 -13.12 -0.71
N SER A 240 -15.98 -12.23 -0.99
CA SER A 240 -15.68 -10.88 -1.48
C SER A 240 -14.96 -10.04 -0.41
N TYR A 241 -13.62 -9.98 -0.49
CA TYR A 241 -12.82 -9.06 0.30
C TYR A 241 -13.07 -7.61 -0.18
N TYR A 242 -13.40 -6.71 0.75
CA TYR A 242 -13.56 -5.29 0.47
C TYR A 242 -12.52 -4.51 1.26
N HIS A 243 -11.74 -3.67 0.58
CA HIS A 243 -10.80 -2.77 1.23
C HIS A 243 -11.56 -1.66 1.99
N VAL A 244 -11.27 -1.49 3.28
CA VAL A 244 -12.04 -0.59 4.16
C VAL A 244 -11.43 0.81 4.14
N ILE A 245 -12.21 1.81 3.74
CA ILE A 245 -11.77 3.21 3.77
C ILE A 245 -12.21 3.86 5.09
N GLU A 246 -11.26 4.46 5.81
CA GLU A 246 -11.51 5.19 7.06
C GLU A 246 -11.69 6.71 6.86
N TYR A 247 -10.82 7.37 6.09
CA TYR A 247 -10.80 8.83 5.92
C TYR A 247 -10.74 9.27 4.45
N SER A 248 -9.72 8.83 3.72
CA SER A 248 -9.68 8.86 2.26
C SER A 248 -8.94 7.63 1.74
N HIS A 249 -9.11 7.32 0.45
CA HIS A 249 -8.33 6.31 -0.25
C HIS A 249 -8.04 6.74 -1.69
N LYS A 250 -6.82 6.50 -2.17
CA LYS A 250 -6.41 6.79 -3.54
C LYS A 250 -6.48 5.52 -4.39
N VAL A 251 -7.16 5.61 -5.53
CA VAL A 251 -7.29 4.52 -6.51
C VAL A 251 -6.66 4.98 -7.82
N VAL A 252 -5.81 4.15 -8.42
CA VAL A 252 -5.26 4.43 -9.76
C VAL A 252 -6.40 4.49 -10.77
N VAL A 253 -6.35 5.43 -11.70
CA VAL A 253 -7.31 5.52 -12.81
C VAL A 253 -6.69 5.41 -14.20
N GLY A 254 -5.36 5.50 -14.31
CA GLY A 254 -4.66 5.62 -15.59
C GLY A 254 -5.05 6.89 -16.34
N ASP A 255 -4.57 7.07 -17.57
CA ASP A 255 -4.91 8.23 -18.39
C ASP A 255 -6.25 8.05 -19.16
N ASN A 256 -6.89 6.89 -19.03
CA ASN A 256 -8.23 6.62 -19.56
C ASN A 256 -9.30 7.14 -18.60
N HIS A 257 -10.05 8.13 -19.06
CA HIS A 257 -11.09 8.80 -18.25
C HIS A 257 -12.37 7.96 -18.05
N HIS A 258 -12.45 6.76 -18.63
CA HIS A 258 -13.58 5.84 -18.52
C HIS A 258 -13.50 5.01 -17.23
N VAL A 259 -13.57 5.69 -16.08
CA VAL A 259 -13.58 5.07 -14.76
C VAL A 259 -15.03 4.78 -14.36
N GLY A 260 -15.36 3.50 -14.20
CA GLY A 260 -16.66 3.06 -13.71
C GLY A 260 -16.71 3.03 -12.18
N ILE A 261 -17.85 3.44 -11.61
CA ILE A 261 -18.15 3.25 -10.19
C ILE A 261 -19.52 2.58 -10.02
N LYS A 262 -19.59 1.51 -9.21
CA LYS A 262 -20.81 0.69 -9.06
C LYS A 262 -21.08 0.38 -7.59
N SER A 263 -22.31 0.64 -7.14
CA SER A 263 -22.78 0.22 -5.82
C SER A 263 -22.97 -1.29 -5.76
N MET A 264 -22.53 -1.89 -4.66
CA MET A 264 -22.60 -3.31 -4.38
C MET A 264 -23.50 -3.53 -3.16
N ASN A 265 -24.39 -4.52 -3.20
CA ASN A 265 -25.20 -4.92 -2.05
C ASN A 265 -25.17 -6.45 -1.92
N GLY A 266 -24.56 -6.95 -0.84
CA GLY A 266 -24.51 -8.39 -0.56
C GLY A 266 -23.84 -9.26 -1.65
N GLY A 267 -22.95 -8.68 -2.46
CA GLY A 267 -22.30 -9.37 -3.59
C GLY A 267 -23.05 -9.33 -4.92
N ALA A 268 -24.27 -8.75 -4.95
CA ALA A 268 -25.01 -8.49 -6.19
C ALA A 268 -24.99 -6.98 -6.55
N VAL A 269 -24.93 -6.69 -7.84
CA VAL A 269 -25.08 -5.34 -8.40
C VAL A 269 -26.57 -5.04 -8.53
N HIS A 270 -27.17 -4.13 -7.74
CA HIS A 270 -28.54 -3.67 -8.05
C HIS A 270 -29.03 -2.33 -7.45
N SER A 271 -30.03 -1.81 -8.17
CA SER A 271 -30.86 -0.61 -7.97
C SER A 271 -30.22 0.74 -8.35
N LYS A 272 -30.95 1.49 -9.20
CA LYS A 272 -30.68 2.90 -9.57
C LYS A 272 -30.71 3.83 -8.34
N GLU A 273 -31.45 3.43 -7.31
CA GLU A 273 -31.51 4.09 -6.00
C GLU A 273 -30.19 3.95 -5.24
N SER A 274 -29.64 2.73 -5.10
CA SER A 274 -28.36 2.51 -4.41
C SER A 274 -27.20 3.19 -5.14
N GLN A 275 -27.18 3.17 -6.47
CA GLN A 275 -26.22 3.95 -7.26
C GLN A 275 -26.38 5.47 -7.02
N THR A 276 -27.62 5.97 -7.00
CA THR A 276 -27.89 7.39 -6.70
C THR A 276 -27.44 7.77 -5.28
N LYS A 277 -27.67 6.90 -4.29
CA LYS A 277 -27.20 7.07 -2.91
C LYS A 277 -25.68 7.15 -2.86
N LEU A 278 -24.97 6.21 -3.48
CA LEU A 278 -23.51 6.19 -3.57
C LEU A 278 -22.96 7.47 -4.22
N CYS A 279 -23.51 7.88 -5.35
CA CYS A 279 -23.10 9.11 -6.04
C CYS A 279 -23.38 10.38 -5.23
N SER A 280 -24.52 10.45 -4.53
CA SER A 280 -24.84 11.58 -3.65
C SER A 280 -23.90 11.66 -2.43
N LEU A 281 -23.40 10.51 -1.98
CA LEU A 281 -22.53 10.37 -0.83
C LEU A 281 -21.09 10.76 -1.17
N LEU A 282 -20.54 10.17 -2.23
CA LEU A 282 -19.15 10.39 -2.65
C LEU A 282 -18.97 11.68 -3.45
N LYS A 283 -20.00 12.15 -4.16
CA LYS A 283 -19.99 13.33 -5.05
C LYS A 283 -19.00 13.27 -6.22
N ILE A 284 -18.54 12.07 -6.57
CA ILE A 284 -17.57 11.83 -7.65
C ILE A 284 -18.18 11.31 -8.96
N CYS A 285 -19.48 11.02 -9.04
CA CYS A 285 -20.08 10.47 -10.26
C CYS A 285 -20.35 11.55 -11.33
N HIS A 286 -20.30 11.17 -12.61
CA HIS A 286 -20.66 12.04 -13.73
C HIS A 286 -22.12 12.50 -13.63
N PRO A 287 -22.44 13.80 -13.90
CA PRO A 287 -23.81 14.30 -13.79
C PRO A 287 -24.82 13.55 -14.66
N ASP A 288 -24.44 13.26 -15.91
CA ASP A 288 -25.30 12.61 -16.89
C ASP A 288 -25.29 11.07 -16.79
N ASP A 289 -24.20 10.49 -16.26
CA ASP A 289 -24.08 9.04 -16.09
C ASP A 289 -23.56 8.65 -14.71
N LYS A 290 -24.47 8.19 -13.87
CA LYS A 290 -24.19 7.79 -12.49
C LYS A 290 -23.34 6.53 -12.37
N ILE A 291 -23.04 5.78 -13.44
CA ILE A 291 -22.09 4.65 -13.37
C ILE A 291 -20.65 5.04 -13.75
N LEU A 292 -20.43 6.28 -14.23
CA LEU A 292 -19.11 6.83 -14.50
C LEU A 292 -18.68 7.80 -13.41
N VAL A 293 -17.37 7.93 -13.20
CA VAL A 293 -16.76 8.96 -12.36
C VAL A 293 -16.56 10.22 -13.20
N ASP A 294 -16.90 11.39 -12.65
CA ASP A 294 -16.60 12.69 -13.25
C ASP A 294 -15.08 12.93 -13.22
N SER A 295 -14.50 13.14 -14.39
CA SER A 295 -13.07 13.40 -14.58
C SER A 295 -12.55 14.63 -13.86
N SER A 296 -13.42 15.58 -13.47
CA SER A 296 -13.07 16.70 -12.61
C SER A 296 -12.53 16.29 -11.23
N ASN A 297 -12.81 15.05 -10.79
CA ASN A 297 -12.37 14.48 -9.51
C ASN A 297 -11.03 13.72 -9.61
N PHE A 298 -10.40 13.66 -10.79
CA PHE A 298 -9.10 13.00 -10.94
C PHE A 298 -7.95 13.93 -10.53
N GLY A 299 -7.19 13.52 -9.52
CA GLY A 299 -5.92 14.12 -9.16
C GLY A 299 -4.78 13.55 -10.01
N ARG A 300 -3.63 14.25 -10.00
CA ARG A 300 -2.35 13.70 -10.46
C ARG A 300 -1.31 13.79 -9.35
N THR A 301 -0.51 12.75 -9.19
CA THR A 301 0.64 12.79 -8.26
C THR A 301 1.71 13.75 -8.77
N LYS A 302 2.65 14.13 -7.91
CA LYS A 302 3.83 14.93 -8.29
C LYS A 302 4.59 14.32 -9.49
N TYR A 303 4.64 12.98 -9.57
CA TYR A 303 5.27 12.23 -10.66
C TYR A 303 4.31 11.91 -11.82
N GLY A 304 3.13 12.54 -11.87
CA GLY A 304 2.22 12.52 -13.04
C GLY A 304 1.17 11.42 -13.08
N GLN A 305 1.13 10.50 -12.11
CA GLN A 305 0.15 9.40 -12.09
C GLN A 305 -1.26 9.91 -11.80
N ALA A 306 -2.22 9.59 -12.66
CA ALA A 306 -3.62 9.90 -12.42
C ALA A 306 -4.24 8.98 -11.34
N PHE A 307 -4.95 9.59 -10.38
CA PHE A 307 -5.66 8.90 -9.31
C PHE A 307 -7.03 9.52 -9.04
N LEU A 308 -7.94 8.70 -8.51
CA LEU A 308 -9.19 9.13 -7.90
C LEU A 308 -9.03 9.04 -6.38
N GLU A 309 -9.21 10.15 -5.67
CA GLU A 309 -9.26 10.14 -4.21
C GLU A 309 -10.70 10.12 -3.72
N ILE A 310 -10.99 9.12 -2.88
CA ILE A 310 -12.33 8.83 -2.39
C ILE A 310 -12.37 9.26 -0.92
N PHE A 311 -13.04 10.36 -0.62
CA PHE A 311 -13.19 10.87 0.74
C PHE A 311 -14.39 10.24 1.46
N VAL A 312 -14.22 9.97 2.75
CA VAL A 312 -15.26 9.41 3.63
C VAL A 312 -16.03 10.55 4.31
N PRO A 313 -17.34 10.74 4.05
CA PRO A 313 -18.08 11.84 4.64
C PRO A 313 -18.31 11.65 6.15
N GLN A 314 -17.79 12.57 6.96
CA GLN A 314 -17.80 12.50 8.44
C GLN A 314 -19.20 12.33 9.08
N THR A 315 -20.26 12.75 8.38
CA THR A 315 -21.64 12.79 8.89
C THR A 315 -22.48 11.57 8.51
N TYR A 316 -21.99 10.71 7.62
CA TYR A 316 -22.76 9.58 7.12
C TYR A 316 -22.81 8.45 8.15
N LYS A 317 -23.90 7.68 8.22
CA LYS A 317 -24.10 6.60 9.21
C LYS A 317 -24.59 5.31 8.58
N ASP A 318 -23.82 4.77 7.64
CA ASP A 318 -24.11 3.45 7.08
C ASP A 318 -22.84 2.70 6.67
N VAL A 319 -22.98 1.45 6.27
CA VAL A 319 -21.96 0.76 5.48
C VAL A 319 -22.36 0.89 4.02
N GLN A 320 -21.41 1.21 3.14
CA GLN A 320 -21.64 1.17 1.69
C GLN A 320 -20.52 0.39 1.04
N TYR A 321 -20.91 -0.64 0.30
CA TYR A 321 -20.01 -1.44 -0.52
C TYR A 321 -20.10 -0.93 -1.95
N PHE A 322 -18.96 -0.84 -2.62
CA PHE A 322 -18.90 -0.37 -3.99
C PHE A 322 -17.64 -0.89 -4.68
N GLU A 323 -17.60 -0.72 -5.98
CA GLU A 323 -16.51 -1.12 -6.85
C GLU A 323 -16.12 0.08 -7.70
N VAL A 324 -14.81 0.37 -7.76
CA VAL A 324 -14.23 1.26 -8.77
C VAL A 324 -13.51 0.37 -9.78
N ALA A 325 -13.83 0.53 -11.06
CA ALA A 325 -13.29 -0.28 -12.15
C ALA A 325 -12.77 0.61 -13.28
N VAL A 326 -11.70 0.18 -13.92
CA VAL A 326 -10.96 0.92 -14.95
C VAL A 326 -10.64 -0.03 -16.08
N GLN A 327 -10.70 0.45 -17.32
CA GLN A 327 -10.25 -0.30 -18.49
C GLN A 327 -8.87 0.21 -18.93
N ASP A 328 -7.83 -0.62 -18.72
CA ASP A 328 -6.44 -0.34 -19.13
C ASP A 328 -5.97 -1.48 -20.05
N GLN A 329 -5.37 -1.13 -21.19
CA GLN A 329 -4.89 -2.07 -22.23
C GLN A 329 -5.89 -3.16 -22.69
N GLY A 330 -7.21 -2.91 -22.53
CA GLY A 330 -8.28 -3.85 -22.89
C GLY A 330 -8.71 -4.79 -21.76
N GLU A 331 -7.95 -4.87 -20.66
CA GLU A 331 -8.34 -5.57 -19.44
C GLU A 331 -9.15 -4.66 -18.51
N GLN A 332 -10.05 -5.26 -17.70
CA GLN A 332 -10.78 -4.55 -16.65
C GLN A 332 -10.09 -4.78 -15.31
N TYR A 333 -9.45 -3.73 -14.79
CA TYR A 333 -8.95 -3.67 -13.43
C TYR A 333 -9.98 -3.04 -12.50
N GLY A 334 -9.84 -3.24 -11.20
CA GLY A 334 -10.72 -2.59 -10.22
C GLY A 334 -10.37 -2.91 -8.79
N ARG A 335 -11.10 -2.26 -7.87
CA ARG A 335 -10.99 -2.50 -6.43
C ARG A 335 -12.37 -2.45 -5.80
N ARG A 336 -12.67 -3.45 -4.97
CA ARG A 336 -13.87 -3.49 -4.13
C ARG A 336 -13.58 -2.78 -2.82
N LEU A 337 -14.41 -1.80 -2.51
CA LEU A 337 -14.21 -0.85 -1.42
C LEU A 337 -15.43 -0.83 -0.49
N MET A 338 -15.19 -0.61 0.79
CA MET A 338 -16.21 -0.46 1.81
C MET A 338 -16.01 0.86 2.56
N LEU A 339 -16.99 1.76 2.46
CA LEU A 339 -17.14 2.84 3.43
C LEU A 339 -17.77 2.24 4.69
N ASN A 340 -17.07 2.30 5.82
CA ASN A 340 -17.63 1.94 7.12
C ASN A 340 -17.79 3.18 7.99
N THR A 341 -18.75 4.04 7.63
CA THR A 341 -19.02 5.29 8.37
C THR A 341 -20.01 5.07 9.52
N LYS A 342 -20.56 3.85 9.66
CA LYS A 342 -20.91 3.38 11.00
C LYS A 342 -19.64 3.49 11.82
N GLN A 343 -19.54 4.56 12.62
CA GLN A 343 -18.68 4.57 13.79
C GLN A 343 -18.84 3.18 14.40
N ARG A 344 -17.75 2.40 14.47
CA ARG A 344 -17.70 1.29 15.40
C ARG A 344 -17.90 1.96 16.75
N HIS A 345 -19.15 2.03 17.20
CA HIS A 345 -19.47 2.49 18.54
C HIS A 345 -18.73 1.52 19.44
N LYS A 346 -17.54 1.93 19.92
CA LYS A 346 -16.81 1.30 21.00
C LYS A 346 -17.88 1.05 22.06
N ARG A 347 -18.26 -0.22 22.24
CA ARG A 347 -19.61 -0.58 22.71
C ARG A 347 -19.98 0.30 23.89
N GLN A 348 -21.03 1.09 23.72
CA GLN A 348 -21.45 2.09 24.70
C GLN A 348 -21.90 1.33 25.95
N THR A 349 -20.99 1.16 26.92
CA THR A 349 -21.23 0.31 28.10
C THR A 349 -22.17 0.97 29.09
N THR A 350 -22.16 2.31 29.14
CA THR A 350 -23.10 3.17 29.86
C THR A 350 -23.21 4.52 29.17
N ASN A 351 -24.31 5.24 29.40
CA ASN A 351 -24.47 6.62 28.95
C ASN A 351 -23.40 7.54 29.60
N TRP A 352 -22.91 8.53 28.85
CA TRP A 352 -22.07 9.65 29.31
C TRP A 352 -20.61 9.36 29.74
N THR A 353 -19.88 8.47 29.06
CA THR A 353 -18.40 8.53 29.11
C THR A 353 -17.75 8.09 27.81
N TYR A 354 -16.87 8.92 27.26
CA TYR A 354 -15.96 8.54 26.18
C TYR A 354 -14.72 7.88 26.80
N TYR A 355 -14.39 6.67 26.35
CA TYR A 355 -13.18 5.96 26.78
C TYR A 355 -12.14 5.93 25.66
N SER A 356 -11.04 6.66 25.86
CA SER A 356 -9.80 6.53 25.10
C SER A 356 -8.79 5.70 25.88
N ILE A 357 -7.98 4.91 25.17
CA ILE A 357 -6.72 4.39 25.72
C ILE A 357 -5.64 5.40 25.38
N ASN A 358 -4.78 5.71 26.34
CA ASN A 358 -3.65 6.62 26.13
C ASN A 358 -2.45 5.81 25.67
N ASP A 359 -1.55 6.41 24.89
CA ASP A 359 -0.32 5.72 24.45
C ASP A 359 -0.65 4.41 23.66
N GLU A 360 -1.59 4.47 22.70
CA GLU A 360 -2.12 3.30 21.95
C GLU A 360 -1.03 2.53 21.19
N ASN A 361 0.06 3.20 20.80
CA ASN A 361 1.27 2.59 20.24
C ASN A 361 2.04 1.65 21.22
N LEU A 362 1.64 1.60 22.49
CA LEU A 362 2.15 0.62 23.46
C LEU A 362 1.33 -0.66 23.51
N PHE A 363 0.16 -0.72 22.85
CA PHE A 363 -0.62 -1.94 22.73
C PHE A 363 0.16 -2.97 21.89
N PRO A 364 0.42 -4.18 22.41
CA PRO A 364 1.18 -5.18 21.67
C PRO A 364 0.27 -5.94 20.72
N ASP A 365 0.83 -6.40 19.60
CA ASP A 365 0.13 -7.16 18.57
C ASP A 365 0.41 -8.66 18.74
N TYR A 366 -0.49 -9.35 19.44
CA TYR A 366 -0.35 -10.77 19.74
C TYR A 366 -1.28 -11.59 18.83
N ASN A 367 -0.68 -12.53 18.11
CA ASN A 367 -1.37 -13.50 17.26
C ASN A 367 -1.96 -14.66 18.06
N GLN A 368 -3.08 -15.20 17.58
CA GLN A 368 -3.55 -16.54 17.96
C GLN A 368 -2.58 -17.60 17.42
N HIS A 369 -2.43 -18.70 18.15
CA HIS A 369 -1.64 -19.86 17.75
C HIS A 369 -2.36 -21.16 18.12
N LEU A 370 -1.92 -22.29 17.57
CA LEU A 370 -2.49 -23.60 17.86
C LEU A 370 -1.98 -24.15 19.21
N HIS A 371 -2.90 -24.73 19.97
CA HIS A 371 -2.73 -25.32 21.29
C HIS A 371 -3.46 -26.67 21.40
N ASP A 372 -3.10 -27.46 22.43
CA ASP A 372 -3.58 -28.84 22.71
C ASP A 372 -3.68 -29.79 21.50
N CYS A 373 -2.64 -29.80 20.66
CA CYS A 373 -2.52 -30.71 19.51
C CYS A 373 -2.40 -32.22 19.85
N LYS A 374 -2.79 -32.67 21.05
CA LYS A 374 -2.75 -34.09 21.47
C LYS A 374 -3.83 -34.96 20.82
N ARG A 375 -4.91 -34.35 20.34
CA ARG A 375 -6.01 -35.04 19.62
C ARG A 375 -6.55 -34.25 18.43
N MET A 376 -6.69 -32.94 18.57
CA MET A 376 -7.09 -32.02 17.52
C MET A 376 -6.49 -30.65 17.87
N CYS A 377 -5.66 -30.09 17.00
CA CYS A 377 -5.12 -28.75 17.26
C CYS A 377 -6.26 -27.73 17.31
N CYS A 378 -6.27 -26.89 18.34
CA CYS A 378 -7.25 -25.82 18.46
C CYS A 378 -6.55 -24.48 18.60
N ALA A 379 -7.04 -23.43 17.93
CA ALA A 379 -6.54 -22.09 18.20
C ALA A 379 -6.77 -21.71 19.68
N VAL A 380 -5.80 -21.06 20.30
CA VAL A 380 -5.86 -20.62 21.71
C VAL A 380 -7.05 -19.68 22.00
N GLY A 381 -7.64 -19.09 20.96
CA GLY A 381 -8.85 -18.27 21.03
C GLY A 381 -8.58 -16.78 21.14
N CYS A 382 -9.46 -15.98 20.55
CA CYS A 382 -9.29 -14.52 20.48
C CYS A 382 -9.39 -13.85 21.85
N VAL A 383 -10.10 -14.44 22.81
CA VAL A 383 -10.33 -13.89 24.15
C VAL A 383 -9.09 -14.00 25.05
N PRO A 384 -8.42 -15.16 25.20
CA PRO A 384 -7.14 -15.25 25.90
C PRO A 384 -6.06 -14.33 25.30
N VAL A 385 -5.99 -14.23 23.97
CA VAL A 385 -5.08 -13.31 23.27
C VAL A 385 -5.37 -11.85 23.59
N ALA A 386 -6.63 -11.41 23.51
CA ALA A 386 -7.03 -10.05 23.86
C ALA A 386 -6.67 -9.69 25.31
N TRP A 387 -6.83 -10.61 26.26
CA TRP A 387 -6.39 -10.40 27.64
C TRP A 387 -4.88 -10.29 27.78
N ALA A 388 -4.11 -11.14 27.09
CA ALA A 388 -2.65 -10.99 27.07
C ALA A 388 -2.20 -9.64 26.49
N MET A 389 -2.86 -9.16 25.42
CA MET A 389 -2.56 -7.83 24.85
C MET A 389 -2.86 -6.71 25.84
N ILE A 390 -4.00 -6.76 26.53
CA ILE A 390 -4.36 -5.80 27.58
C ILE A 390 -3.33 -5.80 28.71
N LEU A 391 -2.94 -6.98 29.22
CA LEU A 391 -1.92 -7.10 30.27
C LEU A 391 -0.56 -6.56 29.80
N GLY A 392 -0.14 -6.90 28.58
CA GLY A 392 1.09 -6.41 27.98
C GLY A 392 1.11 -4.90 27.76
N TYR A 393 -0.02 -4.28 27.37
CA TYR A 393 -0.17 -2.83 27.27
C TYR A 393 0.03 -2.14 28.63
N TYR A 394 -0.59 -2.64 29.71
CA TYR A 394 -0.43 -2.06 31.05
C TYR A 394 1.00 -2.23 31.59
N ASP A 395 1.65 -3.37 31.35
CA ASP A 395 3.08 -3.53 31.66
C ASP A 395 3.98 -2.56 30.86
N ARG A 396 3.71 -2.40 29.56
CA ARG A 396 4.48 -1.48 28.71
C ARG A 396 4.28 -0.02 29.11
N ARG A 397 3.12 0.34 29.68
CA ARG A 397 2.86 1.66 30.30
C ARG A 397 3.43 1.81 31.70
N SER A 398 3.47 0.75 32.51
CA SER A 398 4.11 0.81 33.84
C SER A 398 5.61 1.11 33.72
N HIS A 399 6.27 0.61 32.66
CA HIS A 399 7.66 0.94 32.33
C HIS A 399 7.89 2.41 31.89
N THR A 400 6.89 3.11 31.36
CA THR A 400 7.03 4.52 30.92
C THR A 400 6.44 5.53 31.91
N LYS A 401 5.44 5.12 32.69
CA LYS A 401 4.65 5.96 33.61
C LYS A 401 4.37 5.21 34.93
N SER A 402 5.43 4.71 35.56
CA SER A 402 5.36 3.84 36.76
C SER A 402 4.60 4.44 37.96
N LYS A 403 4.64 5.77 38.12
CA LYS A 403 3.87 6.48 39.16
C LYS A 403 2.34 6.40 38.98
N THR A 404 1.86 6.05 37.78
CA THR A 404 0.42 6.04 37.43
C THR A 404 -0.11 4.63 37.21
N TYR A 405 0.72 3.70 36.72
CA TYR A 405 0.32 2.33 36.36
C TYR A 405 1.01 1.25 37.22
N GLY A 406 1.56 1.64 38.36
CA GLY A 406 2.35 0.79 39.24
C GLY A 406 3.76 0.54 38.72
N THR A 407 4.59 -0.12 39.52
CA THR A 407 5.91 -0.59 39.09
C THR A 407 5.76 -1.94 38.42
N GLY A 408 5.85 -1.99 37.08
CA GLY A 408 6.14 -3.23 36.36
C GLY A 408 7.45 -3.84 36.83
N HIS A 409 7.67 -5.13 36.53
CA HIS A 409 8.88 -5.80 36.94
C HIS A 409 10.09 -5.15 36.26
N SER A 410 10.94 -4.46 37.01
CA SER A 410 11.93 -3.49 36.51
C SER A 410 12.95 -4.02 35.50
N SER A 411 13.06 -5.35 35.37
CA SER A 411 13.95 -6.05 34.44
C SER A 411 13.26 -6.64 33.20
N CYS A 412 11.93 -6.57 33.04
CA CYS A 412 11.25 -7.26 31.95
C CYS A 412 9.96 -6.54 31.48
N LYS A 413 10.09 -5.77 30.40
CA LYS A 413 8.97 -5.19 29.65
C LYS A 413 8.35 -6.22 28.71
N ALA A 414 7.02 -6.27 28.64
CA ALA A 414 6.29 -7.16 27.74
C ALA A 414 6.62 -6.86 26.26
N PRO A 415 6.82 -7.91 25.42
CA PRO A 415 7.17 -7.74 24.02
C PRO A 415 6.01 -7.09 23.24
N SER A 416 6.33 -6.44 22.12
CA SER A 416 5.33 -5.87 21.21
C SER A 416 4.64 -6.90 20.33
N TYR A 417 5.18 -8.12 20.25
CA TYR A 417 4.76 -9.18 19.34
C TYR A 417 4.70 -10.53 20.05
N THR A 418 4.03 -11.53 19.47
CA THR A 418 4.01 -12.89 20.02
C THR A 418 5.41 -13.48 20.14
N THR A 419 5.70 -14.03 21.32
CA THR A 419 6.89 -14.84 21.63
C THR A 419 6.45 -16.12 22.32
N SER A 420 7.34 -17.10 22.50
CA SER A 420 7.02 -18.32 23.26
C SER A 420 6.51 -18.04 24.68
N ARG A 421 6.98 -16.97 25.33
CA ARG A 421 6.47 -16.53 26.64
C ARG A 421 5.03 -16.00 26.56
N VAL A 422 4.69 -15.30 25.47
CA VAL A 422 3.32 -14.82 25.21
C VAL A 422 2.40 -15.98 24.87
N GLN A 423 2.88 -16.97 24.09
CA GLN A 423 2.13 -18.21 23.81
C GLN A 423 1.80 -18.95 25.10
N ASN A 424 2.79 -19.20 25.97
CA ASN A 424 2.55 -19.83 27.28
C ASN A 424 1.56 -19.03 28.14
N LEU A 425 1.59 -17.69 28.09
CA LEU A 425 0.63 -16.83 28.80
C LEU A 425 -0.79 -16.96 28.22
N THR A 426 -0.95 -16.94 26.89
CA THR A 426 -2.27 -17.05 26.25
C THR A 426 -2.86 -18.44 26.41
N GLU A 427 -2.04 -19.49 26.45
CA GLU A 427 -2.45 -20.86 26.80
C GLU A 427 -2.89 -20.95 28.26
N TYR A 428 -2.12 -20.42 29.19
CA TYR A 428 -2.52 -20.34 30.59
C TYR A 428 -3.85 -19.56 30.76
N LEU A 429 -4.04 -18.46 30.03
CA LEU A 429 -5.29 -17.70 30.04
C LEU A 429 -6.46 -18.46 29.39
N ASN A 430 -6.21 -19.28 28.36
CA ASN A 430 -7.21 -20.19 27.79
C ASN A 430 -7.76 -21.13 28.88
N ASP A 431 -6.85 -21.74 29.64
CA ASP A 431 -7.15 -22.63 30.76
C ASP A 431 -7.93 -21.95 31.90
N GLN A 432 -7.52 -20.74 32.31
CA GLN A 432 -8.22 -19.97 33.36
C GLN A 432 -9.62 -19.55 32.93
N LEU A 433 -9.76 -19.13 31.67
CA LEU A 433 -11.01 -18.66 31.09
C LEU A 433 -11.90 -19.81 30.60
N LYS A 434 -11.46 -21.07 30.75
CA LYS A 434 -12.19 -22.26 30.29
C LYS A 434 -12.73 -22.06 28.88
N THR A 435 -11.79 -21.66 28.02
CA THR A 435 -11.98 -21.57 26.57
C THR A 435 -12.06 -23.00 26.03
N PHE A 436 -12.98 -23.25 25.11
CA PHE A 436 -13.26 -24.57 24.55
C PHE A 436 -13.10 -24.54 23.03
N CYS A 437 -12.83 -25.69 22.43
CA CYS A 437 -12.68 -25.77 20.99
C CYS A 437 -14.04 -25.85 20.29
N LEU A 438 -14.21 -25.03 19.25
CA LEU A 438 -15.36 -25.04 18.36
C LEU A 438 -14.86 -24.83 16.93
N ASN A 439 -14.98 -25.86 16.08
CA ASN A 439 -14.49 -25.85 14.69
C ASN A 439 -13.01 -25.41 14.59
N GLU A 440 -12.14 -26.06 15.38
CA GLU A 440 -10.69 -25.75 15.47
C GLU A 440 -10.34 -24.35 16.01
N GLN A 441 -11.34 -23.54 16.39
CA GLN A 441 -11.16 -22.21 16.98
C GLN A 441 -11.47 -22.20 18.48
N GLY A 442 -10.68 -21.46 19.27
CA GLY A 442 -10.90 -21.28 20.70
C GLY A 442 -12.03 -20.29 20.98
N ALA A 443 -13.12 -20.77 21.59
CA ALA A 443 -14.27 -19.98 21.98
C ALA A 443 -14.40 -19.88 23.51
N THR A 444 -14.73 -18.70 24.04
CA THR A 444 -14.90 -18.49 25.49
C THR A 444 -16.34 -18.11 25.80
N MET A 445 -17.01 -18.87 26.68
CA MET A 445 -18.36 -18.51 27.11
C MET A 445 -18.37 -17.22 27.93
N GLN A 446 -19.39 -16.37 27.74
CA GLN A 446 -19.56 -15.12 28.49
C GLN A 446 -19.57 -15.32 30.01
N GLY A 447 -20.14 -16.43 30.51
CA GLY A 447 -20.13 -16.75 31.94
C GLY A 447 -18.71 -16.96 32.49
N ASN A 448 -17.80 -17.52 31.69
CA ASN A 448 -16.41 -17.76 32.09
C ASN A 448 -15.56 -16.47 32.07
N MET A 449 -15.99 -15.40 31.41
CA MET A 449 -15.29 -14.12 31.43
C MET A 449 -15.11 -13.56 32.84
N LYS A 450 -16.07 -13.84 33.73
CA LYS A 450 -15.97 -13.48 35.16
C LYS A 450 -14.78 -14.15 35.87
N ARG A 451 -14.26 -15.27 35.36
CA ARG A 451 -13.07 -15.95 35.90
C ARG A 451 -11.80 -15.09 35.76
N PHE A 452 -11.75 -14.17 34.79
CA PHE A 452 -10.64 -13.21 34.70
C PHE A 452 -10.54 -12.33 35.94
N GLU A 453 -11.65 -11.98 36.58
CA GLU A 453 -11.64 -11.17 37.80
C GLU A 453 -10.93 -11.92 38.95
N THR A 454 -11.12 -13.23 39.05
CA THR A 454 -10.40 -14.09 40.00
C THR A 454 -8.91 -14.15 39.69
N TYR A 455 -8.54 -14.37 38.41
CA TYR A 455 -7.15 -14.37 37.97
C TYR A 455 -6.45 -13.03 38.26
N PHE A 456 -7.09 -11.91 37.91
CA PHE A 456 -6.51 -10.58 38.11
C PHE A 456 -6.28 -10.29 39.60
N LYS A 457 -7.27 -10.59 40.45
CA LYS A 457 -7.14 -10.45 41.91
C LYS A 457 -6.04 -11.33 42.50
N SER A 458 -5.87 -12.57 42.03
CA SER A 458 -4.83 -13.47 42.56
C SER A 458 -3.40 -13.11 42.14
N HIS A 459 -3.24 -12.24 41.14
CA HIS A 459 -1.93 -11.75 40.66
C HIS A 459 -1.66 -10.28 41.01
N GLN A 460 -2.55 -9.63 41.79
CA GLN A 460 -2.30 -8.32 42.39
C GLN A 460 -1.40 -8.45 43.62
N THR A 461 -0.25 -7.80 43.61
CA THR A 461 0.70 -7.77 44.73
C THR A 461 0.44 -6.63 45.72
N SER A 462 -0.35 -5.62 45.35
CA SER A 462 -0.74 -4.50 46.23
C SER A 462 -1.94 -3.71 45.69
N GLY A 463 -2.64 -3.01 46.59
CA GLY A 463 -3.78 -2.13 46.29
C GLY A 463 -5.14 -2.84 46.23
N SER A 464 -6.19 -2.06 45.92
CA SER A 464 -7.55 -2.57 45.68
C SER A 464 -8.13 -2.21 44.29
N PRO A 465 -7.44 -2.42 43.15
CA PRO A 465 -8.01 -2.13 41.83
C PRO A 465 -9.15 -3.12 41.47
N SER A 466 -10.30 -2.59 41.07
CA SER A 466 -11.49 -3.37 40.72
C SER A 466 -11.69 -3.50 39.20
N VAL A 467 -11.47 -4.69 38.64
CA VAL A 467 -11.86 -4.96 37.25
C VAL A 467 -13.38 -5.09 37.17
N THR A 468 -14.02 -4.18 36.44
CA THR A 468 -15.47 -4.25 36.16
C THR A 468 -15.68 -4.95 34.81
N ILE A 469 -16.18 -6.17 34.84
CA ILE A 469 -16.49 -6.96 33.65
C ILE A 469 -17.98 -6.78 33.31
N HIS A 470 -18.28 -6.00 32.28
CA HIS A 470 -19.64 -5.75 31.83
C HIS A 470 -20.13 -6.93 30.97
N THR A 471 -20.98 -7.78 31.56
CA THR A 471 -21.55 -8.98 30.91
C THR A 471 -22.98 -8.77 30.36
N LYS A 472 -23.46 -7.53 30.24
CA LYS A 472 -24.78 -7.23 29.66
C LYS A 472 -24.67 -7.01 28.14
N GLY A 473 -24.65 -8.10 27.37
CA GLY A 473 -24.69 -8.05 25.91
C GLY A 473 -24.51 -9.42 25.27
N PHE A 474 -25.38 -9.79 24.32
CA PHE A 474 -25.62 -11.18 23.88
C PHE A 474 -24.44 -11.87 23.14
N PHE A 475 -23.36 -11.15 22.79
CA PHE A 475 -22.24 -11.74 22.01
C PHE A 475 -20.81 -11.28 22.34
N TRP A 476 -20.60 -10.18 23.07
CA TRP A 476 -19.22 -9.73 23.42
C TRP A 476 -19.21 -9.01 24.77
N PRO A 477 -18.26 -9.31 25.67
CA PRO A 477 -18.05 -8.56 26.91
C PRO A 477 -17.37 -7.22 26.65
N SER A 478 -17.31 -6.39 27.69
CA SER A 478 -16.59 -5.11 27.66
C SER A 478 -16.01 -4.83 29.05
N TYR A 479 -14.86 -4.14 29.09
CA TYR A 479 -13.96 -4.18 30.24
C TYR A 479 -13.59 -2.78 30.72
N LYS A 480 -13.46 -2.64 32.04
CA LYS A 480 -12.82 -1.51 32.70
C LYS A 480 -11.87 -2.06 33.76
N ILE A 481 -10.59 -1.70 33.66
CA ILE A 481 -9.53 -1.96 34.65
C ILE A 481 -9.30 -0.66 35.42
#